data_AF-A0A2T3Q7K0-F1
#
_entry.id   AF-A0A2T3Q7K0-F1
#
_cell.length_a   1.000
_cell.length_b   1.000
_cell.length_c   1.000
_cell.angle_alpha   90.00
_cell.angle_beta   90.00
_cell.angle_gamma   90.00
#
_symmetry.space_group_name_H-M   'P 1'
#
loop_
_entity.id
_entity.type
_entity.pdbx_description
1 polymer ?
#
loop_
_entity_poly.entity_id
_entity_poly.type
_entity_poly.pdbx_seq_one_letter_code
_entity_poly.pdbx_strand_id
1 'polypeptide(L)'
;MAKFSNSEIQEMKRQLALNGYHSLLRLIVLHDKNTKTTVQARREFGIFCSASGQTLKSWEQFGLRGVFIQRALEYAECFGIKIFVHQLQPTTTIAIHWLEYEWLHKKDV
;
A
#
# COMPACT_ATOMS: atom_id res chain seq x y z
N MET A 1 11.01 -28.14 -3.40
CA MET A 1 11.70 -26.84 -3.57
C MET A 1 10.64 -25.76 -3.73
N ALA A 2 10.78 -24.61 -3.06
CA ALA A 2 9.86 -23.48 -3.25
C ALA A 2 10.06 -22.90 -4.66
N LYS A 3 8.96 -22.63 -5.38
CA LYS A 3 8.97 -22.10 -6.77
C LYS A 3 9.62 -20.72 -6.88
N PHE A 4 9.58 -19.93 -5.81
CA PHE A 4 10.18 -18.60 -5.72
C PHE A 4 11.11 -18.53 -4.51
N SER A 5 12.17 -17.75 -4.65
CA SER A 5 13.11 -17.44 -3.58
C SER A 5 12.50 -16.49 -2.53
N ASN A 6 13.07 -16.48 -1.33
CA ASN A 6 12.65 -15.54 -0.28
C ASN A 6 12.83 -14.08 -0.71
N SER A 7 13.88 -13.74 -1.48
CA SER A 7 14.11 -12.39 -1.99
C SER A 7 13.02 -11.95 -2.96
N GLU A 8 12.58 -12.81 -3.87
CA GLU A 8 11.47 -12.51 -4.80
C GLU A 8 10.17 -12.26 -4.04
N ILE A 9 9.88 -13.09 -3.03
CA ILE A 9 8.70 -12.94 -2.18
C ILE A 9 8.74 -11.61 -1.42
N GLN A 10 9.87 -11.25 -0.80
CA GLN A 10 9.96 -9.96 -0.08
C GLN A 10 9.85 -8.76 -1.02
N GLU A 11 10.44 -8.85 -2.21
CA GLU A 11 10.34 -7.77 -3.19
C GLU A 11 8.90 -7.60 -3.70
N MET A 12 8.21 -8.70 -4.01
CA MET A 12 6.79 -8.65 -4.38
C MET A 12 5.93 -8.06 -3.25
N LYS A 13 6.16 -8.44 -2.00
CA LYS A 13 5.47 -7.84 -0.85
C LYS A 13 5.70 -6.33 -0.77
N ARG A 14 6.93 -5.87 -1.02
CA ARG A 14 7.26 -4.43 -1.03
C ARG A 14 6.50 -3.71 -2.14
N GLN A 15 6.47 -4.25 -3.35
CA GLN A 15 5.76 -3.66 -4.48
C GLN A 15 4.25 -3.58 -4.23
N LEU A 16 3.66 -4.67 -3.72
CA LEU A 16 2.25 -4.72 -3.38
C LEU A 16 1.89 -3.73 -2.25
N ALA A 17 2.72 -3.63 -1.21
CA ALA A 17 2.50 -2.67 -0.11
C ALA A 17 2.58 -1.21 -0.61
N LEU A 18 3.52 -0.92 -1.51
CA LEU A 18 3.65 0.38 -2.14
C LEU A 18 2.42 0.71 -3.01
N ASN A 19 1.96 -0.25 -3.82
CA ASN A 19 0.74 -0.12 -4.61
C ASN A 19 -0.50 0.08 -3.72
N GLY A 20 -0.57 -0.62 -2.58
CA GLY A 20 -1.60 -0.44 -1.57
C GLY A 20 -1.64 0.98 -1.04
N TYR A 21 -0.47 1.53 -0.66
CA TYR A 21 -0.35 2.92 -0.20
C TYR A 21 -0.78 3.94 -1.27
N HIS A 22 -0.33 3.81 -2.52
CA HIS A 22 -0.77 4.71 -3.59
C HIS A 22 -2.26 4.57 -3.90
N SER A 23 -2.82 3.37 -3.74
CA SER A 23 -4.26 3.14 -3.89
C SER A 23 -5.05 3.83 -2.77
N LEU A 24 -4.57 3.76 -1.53
CA LEU A 24 -5.14 4.53 -0.42
C LEU A 24 -5.17 6.03 -0.75
N LEU A 25 -4.06 6.63 -1.20
CA LEU A 25 -4.04 8.05 -1.54
C LEU A 25 -5.06 8.43 -2.63
N ARG A 26 -5.22 7.57 -3.64
CA ARG A 26 -6.23 7.76 -4.70
C ARG A 26 -7.65 7.65 -4.15
N LEU A 27 -7.90 6.72 -3.24
CA LEU A 27 -9.19 6.57 -2.58
C LEU A 27 -9.52 7.76 -1.69
N ILE A 28 -8.54 8.33 -0.99
CA ILE A 28 -8.72 9.56 -0.20
C ILE A 28 -9.19 10.69 -1.13
N VAL A 29 -8.49 10.93 -2.25
CA VAL A 29 -8.89 11.96 -3.24
C VAL A 29 -10.29 11.71 -3.81
N LEU A 30 -10.66 10.45 -4.03
CA LEU A 30 -11.97 10.09 -4.57
C LEU A 30 -13.11 10.36 -3.58
N HIS A 31 -12.86 10.14 -2.28
CA HIS A 31 -13.90 10.19 -1.25
C HIS A 31 -13.96 11.53 -0.50
N ASP A 32 -12.84 12.25 -0.35
CA ASP A 32 -12.81 13.56 0.29
C ASP A 32 -12.91 14.69 -0.75
N LYS A 33 -14.02 15.43 -0.71
CA LYS A 33 -14.30 16.56 -1.61
C LYS A 33 -13.31 17.72 -1.43
N ASN A 34 -12.63 17.81 -0.28
CA ASN A 34 -11.67 18.87 0.02
C ASN A 34 -10.26 18.53 -0.47
N THR A 35 -9.99 17.25 -0.75
CA THR A 35 -8.67 16.75 -1.12
C THR A 35 -8.59 16.53 -2.63
N LYS A 36 -7.88 17.42 -3.33
CA LYS A 36 -7.90 17.43 -4.81
C LYS A 36 -6.78 16.62 -5.46
N THR A 37 -5.72 16.32 -4.71
CA THR A 37 -4.51 15.68 -5.27
C THR A 37 -3.95 14.65 -4.31
N THR A 38 -3.24 13.65 -4.84
CA THR A 38 -2.54 12.65 -4.03
C THR A 38 -1.45 13.25 -3.16
N VAL A 39 -0.85 14.39 -3.58
CA VAL A 39 0.12 15.16 -2.78
C VAL A 39 -0.55 15.76 -1.54
N GLN A 40 -1.75 16.33 -1.71
CA GLN A 40 -2.55 16.85 -0.60
C GLN A 40 -3.02 15.71 0.32
N ALA A 41 -3.55 14.64 -0.25
CA ALA A 41 -3.97 13.45 0.51
C ALA A 41 -2.83 12.89 1.36
N ARG A 42 -1.62 12.79 0.79
CA ARG A 42 -0.42 12.37 1.52
C ARG A 42 -0.13 13.27 2.72
N ARG A 43 -0.23 14.59 2.54
CA ARG A 43 0.04 15.56 3.61
C ARG A 43 -1.00 15.44 4.72
N GLU A 44 -2.28 15.41 4.37
CA GLU A 44 -3.39 15.32 5.33
C GLU A 44 -3.38 13.99 6.08
N PHE A 45 -3.19 12.88 5.37
CA PHE A 45 -3.02 11.57 5.98
C PHE A 45 -1.78 11.51 6.88
N GLY A 46 -0.68 12.13 6.46
CA GLY A 46 0.53 12.27 7.27
C GLY A 46 0.29 13.02 8.58
N ILE A 47 -0.48 14.12 8.53
CA ILE A 47 -0.89 14.88 9.72
C ILE A 47 -1.74 14.02 10.65
N PHE A 48 -2.74 13.31 10.11
CA PHE A 48 -3.58 12.39 10.88
C PHE A 48 -2.76 11.31 11.60
N CYS A 49 -1.73 10.79 10.94
CA CYS A 49 -0.84 9.77 11.48
C CYS A 49 0.25 10.32 12.41
N SER A 50 0.33 11.63 12.64
CA SER A 50 1.47 12.28 13.31
C SER A 50 2.82 11.89 12.69
N ALA A 51 2.85 11.71 11.36
CA ALA A 51 4.03 11.30 10.61
C ALA A 51 4.67 12.50 9.89
N SER A 52 6.00 12.54 9.89
CA SER A 52 6.76 13.65 9.31
C SER A 52 7.84 13.19 8.33
N GLY A 53 8.33 14.12 7.52
CA GLY A 53 9.51 14.05 6.65
C GLY A 53 9.99 12.66 6.25
N GLN A 54 10.85 12.06 7.08
CA GLN A 54 11.49 10.78 6.81
C GLN A 54 10.51 9.61 6.75
N THR A 55 9.52 9.59 7.65
CA THR A 55 8.46 8.58 7.66
C THR A 55 7.64 8.64 6.37
N LEU A 56 7.20 9.84 5.97
CA LEU A 56 6.45 10.01 4.73
C LEU A 56 7.28 9.59 3.50
N LYS A 57 8.56 9.93 3.46
CA LYS A 57 9.48 9.49 2.39
C LYS A 57 9.59 7.96 2.32
N SER A 58 9.64 7.30 3.48
CA SER A 58 9.72 5.83 3.54
C SER A 58 8.47 5.16 2.96
N TRP A 59 7.30 5.77 3.11
CA TRP A 59 6.06 5.21 2.56
C TRP A 59 6.06 5.22 1.03
N GLU A 60 6.63 6.26 0.42
CA GLU A 60 6.81 6.34 -1.05
C GLU A 60 7.78 5.29 -1.60
N GLN A 61 8.61 4.68 -0.75
CA GLN A 61 9.60 3.67 -1.17
C GLN A 61 9.16 2.24 -0.81
N PHE A 62 8.43 2.10 0.29
CA PHE A 62 8.21 0.81 0.93
C PHE A 62 6.75 0.53 1.31
N GLY A 63 5.85 1.49 1.09
CA GLY A 63 4.49 1.45 1.64
C GLY A 63 4.43 1.70 3.15
N LEU A 64 3.23 1.54 3.71
CA LEU A 64 2.99 1.71 5.13
C LEU A 64 3.56 0.55 5.96
N ARG A 65 3.99 0.82 7.19
CA ARG A 65 4.56 -0.19 8.10
C ARG A 65 4.12 0.03 9.53
N GLY A 66 4.03 -1.07 10.29
CA GLY A 66 3.74 -1.05 11.71
C GLY A 66 2.46 -0.29 12.05
N VAL A 67 2.55 0.63 13.01
CA VAL A 67 1.42 1.44 13.52
C VAL A 67 0.67 2.21 12.41
N PHE A 68 1.34 2.56 11.30
CA PHE A 68 0.73 3.34 10.23
C PHE A 68 -0.27 2.56 9.39
N ILE A 69 -0.20 1.22 9.37
CA ILE A 69 -1.22 0.39 8.74
C ILE A 69 -2.54 0.51 9.50
N GLN A 70 -2.50 0.44 10.84
CA GLN A 70 -3.69 0.60 11.66
C GLN A 70 -4.27 2.02 11.53
N ARG A 71 -3.41 3.05 11.54
CA ARG A 71 -3.84 4.44 11.29
C ARG A 71 -4.50 4.63 9.92
N ALA A 72 -4.04 3.92 8.89
CA ALA A 72 -4.68 3.95 7.59
C ALA A 72 -6.09 3.34 7.60
N LEU A 73 -6.29 2.25 8.34
CA LEU A 73 -7.61 1.63 8.48
C LEU A 73 -8.57 2.52 9.27
N GLU A 74 -8.10 3.13 10.37
CA GLU A 74 -8.87 4.12 11.15
C GLU A 74 -9.27 5.32 10.27
N TYR A 75 -8.32 5.87 9.51
CA TYR A 75 -8.61 6.96 8.57
C TYR A 75 -9.65 6.51 7.54
N ALA A 76 -9.45 5.35 6.91
CA ALA A 76 -10.38 4.85 5.90
C ALA A 76 -11.80 4.69 6.43
N GLU A 77 -11.96 4.22 7.67
CA GLU A 77 -13.26 4.10 8.35
C GLU A 77 -13.94 5.45 8.52
N CYS A 78 -13.22 6.49 8.96
CA CYS A 78 -13.77 7.85 9.12
C CYS A 78 -14.36 8.43 7.82
N PHE A 79 -13.82 8.05 6.66
CA PHE A 79 -14.23 8.57 5.35
C PHE A 79 -15.02 7.55 4.50
N GLY A 80 -15.39 6.40 5.07
CA GLY A 80 -16.12 5.34 4.36
C GLY A 80 -15.35 4.72 3.19
N ILE A 81 -14.02 4.75 3.24
CA ILE A 81 -13.14 4.16 2.23
C ILE A 81 -13.04 2.65 2.50
N LYS A 82 -13.37 1.84 1.48
CA LYS A 82 -13.22 0.38 1.56
C LYS A 82 -11.79 -0.01 1.21
N ILE A 83 -10.99 -0.29 2.24
CA ILE A 83 -9.64 -0.84 2.10
C ILE A 83 -9.40 -1.91 3.18
N PHE A 84 -8.64 -2.94 2.85
CA PHE A 84 -8.38 -4.07 3.73
C PHE A 84 -6.91 -4.16 4.13
N VAL A 85 -6.65 -4.69 5.32
CA VAL A 85 -5.29 -4.82 5.88
C VAL A 85 -4.32 -5.52 4.92
N HIS A 86 -4.76 -6.57 4.23
CA HIS A 86 -3.91 -7.36 3.35
C HIS A 86 -3.47 -6.60 2.08
N GLN A 87 -4.17 -5.52 1.72
CA GLN A 87 -3.78 -4.63 0.62
C GLN A 87 -2.66 -3.68 1.04
N LEU A 88 -2.57 -3.34 2.33
CA LEU A 88 -1.53 -2.48 2.90
C LEU A 88 -0.37 -3.28 3.49
N GLN A 89 -0.63 -4.51 3.92
CA GLN A 89 0.32 -5.45 4.49
C GLN A 89 0.17 -6.83 3.82
N PRO A 90 0.73 -6.99 2.61
CA PRO A 90 0.62 -8.22 1.85
C PRO A 90 1.21 -9.42 2.61
N THR A 91 0.48 -10.53 2.62
CA THR A 91 0.96 -11.79 3.19
C THR A 91 1.89 -12.51 2.21
N THR A 92 2.66 -13.49 2.70
CA THR A 92 3.48 -14.35 1.85
C THR A 92 2.63 -15.07 0.79
N THR A 93 1.44 -15.55 1.15
CA THR A 93 0.52 -16.20 0.23
C THR A 93 0.09 -15.28 -0.91
N ILE A 94 -0.29 -14.03 -0.59
CA ILE A 94 -0.68 -13.04 -1.61
C ILE A 94 0.49 -12.74 -2.55
N ALA A 95 1.71 -12.59 -2.01
CA ALA A 95 2.88 -12.34 -2.83
C ALA A 95 3.20 -13.52 -3.77
N ILE A 96 3.07 -14.76 -3.29
CA ILE A 96 3.25 -15.95 -4.12
C ILE A 96 2.21 -15.98 -5.25
N HIS A 97 0.92 -15.75 -4.96
CA HIS A 97 -0.12 -15.75 -5.99
C HIS A 97 0.14 -14.68 -7.06
N TRP A 98 0.61 -13.49 -6.67
CA TRP A 98 0.99 -12.45 -7.63
C TRP A 98 2.21 -12.83 -8.46
N LEU A 99 3.24 -13.44 -7.86
CA LEU A 99 4.40 -13.95 -8.60
C LEU A 99 4.02 -15.06 -9.59
N GLU A 100 3.09 -15.94 -9.22
CA GLU A 100 2.56 -16.96 -10.14
C GLU A 100 1.80 -16.34 -11.29
N TYR A 101 0.96 -15.34 -11.00
CA TYR A 101 0.26 -14.58 -12.02
C TYR A 101 1.24 -13.90 -12.97
N GLU A 102 2.24 -13.18 -12.48
CA GLU A 102 3.26 -12.55 -13.33
C GLU A 102 4.02 -13.57 -14.17
N TRP A 103 4.39 -14.71 -13.59
CA TRP A 103 5.13 -15.74 -14.31
C TRP A 103 4.31 -16.36 -15.46
N LEU A 104 3.00 -16.52 -15.27
CA LEU A 104 2.09 -17.01 -16.32
C LEU A 104 1.91 -16.00 -17.45
N HIS A 105 1.85 -14.70 -17.13
CA HIS A 105 1.53 -13.64 -18.10
C HIS A 105 2.76 -12.91 -18.67
N LYS A 106 3.97 -13.14 -18.13
CA LYS A 106 5.24 -12.66 -18.73
C LYS A 106 5.61 -13.36 -20.03
N LYS A 107 4.89 -14.41 -20.45
CA LYS A 107 5.10 -15.11 -21.72
C LYS A 107 4.30 -14.54 -22.90
N ASP A 108 3.41 -13.57 -22.64
CA ASP A 108 2.53 -12.98 -23.66
C ASP A 108 2.94 -11.55 -24.07
N VAL A 109 4.20 -11.15 -23.80
CA VAL A 109 4.82 -9.89 -24.27
C VAL A 109 6.14 -10.17 -24.96
#